data_AF-A0A521L3Q3-F1
#
_entry.id   AF-A0A521L3Q3-F1
#
_cell.length_a   1.000
_cell.length_b   1.000
_cell.length_c   1.000
_cell.angle_alpha   90.00
_cell.angle_beta   90.00
_cell.angle_gamma   90.00
#
_symmetry.space_group_name_H-M   'P 1'
#
loop_
_entity.id
_entity.type
_entity.pdbx_description
1 polymer ?
#
loop_
_entity_poly.entity_id
_entity_poly.type
_entity_poly.pdbx_seq_one_letter_code
_entity_poly.pdbx_strand_id
1 'polypeptide(L)'
;MQPLKLTLKGFRGIRYGLGQDVLTLDFERLADGAELVAIAGANGRGKTTLMDNMHPYLTMPSRAALSGPGGFSYYDHVCLPENEKDLTWSHEGRCYRSQVVIRLNGRRKTEAYLHALSDEGQWRPICLDDGLV
;
A
#
# COMPACT_ATOMS: atom_id res chain seq x y z
N MET A 1 -11.03 -9.83 -2.19
CA MET A 1 -10.50 -8.45 -2.00
C MET A 1 -10.18 -7.89 -3.38
N GLN A 2 -10.49 -6.62 -3.62
CA GLN A 2 -10.16 -5.89 -4.85
C GLN A 2 -9.51 -4.54 -4.51
N PRO A 3 -8.32 -4.21 -5.03
CA PRO A 3 -7.73 -2.88 -4.85
C PRO A 3 -8.48 -1.85 -5.71
N LEU A 4 -8.80 -0.69 -5.12
CA LEU A 4 -9.54 0.40 -5.78
C LEU A 4 -8.64 1.59 -6.10
N LYS A 5 -7.83 2.00 -5.12
CA LYS A 5 -6.86 3.10 -5.28
C LYS A 5 -5.63 2.86 -4.42
N LEU A 6 -4.44 3.14 -4.96
CA LEU A 6 -3.19 3.04 -4.21
C LEU A 6 -2.37 4.31 -4.38
N THR A 7 -1.85 4.83 -3.26
CA THR A 7 -0.78 5.83 -3.23
C THR A 7 0.45 5.24 -2.55
N LEU A 8 1.61 5.37 -3.21
CA LEU A 8 2.93 5.02 -2.71
C LEU A 8 3.82 6.25 -2.68
N LYS A 9 4.12 6.76 -1.49
CA LYS A 9 5.03 7.88 -1.24
C LYS A 9 6.34 7.38 -0.67
N GLY A 10 7.45 7.76 -1.31
CA GLY A 10 8.82 7.51 -0.85
C GLY A 10 9.32 6.08 -1.06
N PHE A 11 8.62 5.27 -1.85
CA PHE A 11 9.03 3.91 -2.18
C PHE A 11 10.20 3.91 -3.18
N ARG A 12 11.32 3.27 -2.81
CA ARG A 12 12.55 3.23 -3.62
C ARG A 12 12.32 2.68 -5.03
N GLY A 13 11.52 1.62 -5.16
CA GLY A 13 11.24 1.03 -6.48
C GLY A 13 10.47 1.95 -7.42
N ILE A 14 9.63 2.84 -6.87
CA ILE A 14 8.92 3.87 -7.63
C ILE A 14 9.89 5.00 -7.98
N ARG A 15 10.65 5.51 -7.00
CA ARG A 15 11.62 6.60 -7.22
C ARG A 15 12.70 6.21 -8.22
N TYR A 16 13.31 5.04 -8.08
CA TYR A 16 14.35 4.57 -9.01
C TYR A 16 13.78 4.17 -10.37
N GLY A 17 12.56 3.60 -10.41
CA GLY A 17 11.95 3.14 -11.65
C GLY A 17 11.32 4.24 -12.49
N LEU A 18 10.69 5.22 -11.85
CA LEU A 18 9.87 6.25 -12.50
C LEU A 18 10.40 7.67 -12.24
N GLY A 19 11.38 7.87 -11.36
CA GLY A 19 11.87 9.20 -10.99
C GLY A 19 10.88 10.01 -10.13
N GLN A 20 9.84 9.36 -9.59
CA GLN A 20 8.77 10.01 -8.85
C GLN A 20 8.82 9.66 -7.36
N ASP A 21 8.57 10.66 -6.51
CA ASP A 21 8.48 10.47 -5.06
C ASP A 21 7.12 9.95 -4.62
N VAL A 22 6.09 10.16 -5.43
CA VAL A 22 4.73 9.69 -5.18
C VAL A 22 4.17 9.09 -6.46
N LEU A 23 3.59 7.90 -6.35
CA LEU A 23 2.75 7.29 -7.38
C LEU A 23 1.34 7.13 -6.80
N THR A 24 0.32 7.64 -7.50
CA THR A 24 -1.08 7.37 -7.20
C THR A 24 -1.75 6.73 -8.41
N LEU A 25 -2.39 5.58 -8.21
CA LEU A 25 -3.16 4.88 -9.22
C LEU A 25 -4.60 4.70 -8.72
N ASP A 26 -5.54 5.15 -9.55
CA ASP A 26 -6.98 4.87 -9.41
C ASP A 26 -7.29 3.67 -10.29
N PHE A 27 -7.36 2.48 -9.70
CA PHE A 27 -7.52 1.24 -10.45
C PHE A 27 -8.91 1.11 -11.05
N GLU A 28 -9.94 1.65 -10.41
CA GLU A 28 -11.29 1.65 -10.96
C GLU A 28 -11.32 2.41 -12.28
N ARG A 29 -10.76 3.62 -12.29
CA ARG A 29 -10.67 4.43 -13.50
C ARG A 29 -9.71 3.87 -14.55
N LEU A 30 -8.58 3.28 -14.12
CA LEU A 30 -7.58 2.75 -15.05
C LEU A 30 -7.99 1.41 -15.67
N ALA A 31 -8.71 0.57 -14.93
CA ALA A 31 -9.21 -0.69 -15.43
C ALA A 31 -10.44 -0.49 -16.32
N ASP A 32 -11.28 0.50 -16.01
CA ASP A 32 -12.45 0.89 -16.83
C ASP A 32 -13.33 -0.33 -17.20
N GLY A 33 -13.62 -1.18 -16.22
CA GLY A 33 -14.42 -2.40 -16.40
C GLY A 33 -13.70 -3.57 -17.06
N ALA A 34 -12.40 -3.46 -17.37
CA ALA A 34 -11.63 -4.57 -17.90
C ALA A 34 -11.55 -5.74 -16.91
N GLU A 35 -11.82 -6.95 -17.41
CA GLU A 35 -11.69 -8.19 -16.63
C GLU A 35 -10.23 -8.54 -16.32
N LEU A 36 -9.31 -8.12 -17.19
CA LEU A 36 -7.88 -8.38 -17.06
C LEU A 36 -7.07 -7.14 -17.42
N VAL A 37 -6.14 -6.78 -16.53
CA VAL A 37 -5.23 -5.65 -16.71
C VAL A 37 -3.78 -6.16 -16.67
N ALA A 38 -2.95 -5.60 -17.54
CA ALA A 38 -1.51 -5.87 -17.56
C ALA A 38 -0.72 -4.67 -17.03
N ILE A 39 0.21 -4.93 -16.11
CA ILE A 39 1.21 -3.94 -15.68
C ILE A 39 2.47 -4.15 -16.52
N ALA A 40 2.64 -3.34 -17.56
CA ALA A 40 3.76 -3.46 -18.50
C ALA A 40 4.88 -2.45 -18.21
N GLY A 41 6.10 -2.79 -18.61
CA GLY A 41 7.27 -1.92 -18.51
C GLY A 41 8.58 -2.68 -18.40
N ALA A 42 9.70 -2.02 -18.67
CA ALA A 42 11.03 -2.61 -18.56
C ALA A 42 11.36 -3.05 -17.10
N ASN A 43 12.40 -3.87 -16.95
CA ASN A 43 12.91 -4.26 -15.63
C ASN A 43 13.35 -3.02 -14.85
N GLY A 44 13.14 -3.04 -13.52
CA GLY A 44 13.45 -1.91 -12.65
C GLY A 44 12.43 -0.77 -12.65
N ARG A 45 11.35 -0.81 -13.45
CA ARG A 45 10.32 0.25 -13.51
C ARG A 45 9.29 0.23 -12.37
N GLY A 46 9.60 -0.40 -11.24
CA GLY A 46 8.73 -0.41 -10.06
C GLY A 46 7.51 -1.34 -10.12
N LYS A 47 7.38 -2.20 -11.15
CA LYS A 47 6.23 -3.12 -11.30
C LYS A 47 6.01 -4.03 -10.08
N THR A 48 7.05 -4.71 -9.62
CA THR A 48 6.97 -5.57 -8.42
C THR A 48 6.67 -4.75 -7.18
N THR A 49 7.24 -3.54 -7.04
CA THR A 49 6.92 -2.63 -5.93
C THR A 49 5.45 -2.25 -5.92
N LEU A 50 4.86 -1.99 -7.09
CA LEU A 50 3.43 -1.75 -7.19
C LEU A 50 2.64 -2.99 -6.74
N MET A 51 2.89 -4.15 -7.35
CA MET A 51 2.17 -5.39 -7.05
C MET A 51 2.28 -5.82 -5.58
N ASP A 52 3.47 -5.71 -5.00
CA ASP A 52 3.73 -6.03 -3.58
C ASP A 52 2.99 -5.10 -2.60
N ASN A 53 2.40 -4.01 -3.07
CA ASN A 53 1.66 -3.07 -2.22
C ASN A 53 0.17 -2.98 -2.59
N MET A 54 -0.31 -3.74 -3.57
CA MET A 54 -1.74 -3.84 -3.95
C MET A 54 -2.57 -4.71 -2.99
N HIS A 55 -2.21 -4.72 -1.70
CA HIS A 55 -2.92 -5.47 -0.66
C HIS A 55 -2.74 -4.79 0.71
N PRO A 56 -3.63 -5.04 1.69
CA PRO A 56 -3.63 -4.30 2.95
C PRO A 56 -2.53 -4.71 3.94
N TYR A 57 -1.98 -5.92 3.81
CA TYR A 57 -0.99 -6.44 4.77
C TYR A 57 0.33 -5.65 4.82
N LEU A 58 0.94 -5.62 6.02
CA LEU A 58 2.23 -4.97 6.30
C LEU A 58 3.44 -5.82 5.87
N THR A 59 3.40 -6.33 4.63
CA THR A 59 4.49 -7.12 4.04
C THR A 59 4.68 -6.75 2.56
N MET A 60 5.78 -7.19 1.96
CA MET A 60 5.90 -7.32 0.50
C MET A 60 6.00 -8.82 0.16
N PRO A 61 4.99 -9.41 -0.50
CA PRO A 61 4.90 -10.85 -0.78
C PRO A 61 6.12 -11.41 -1.49
N SER A 62 6.69 -10.68 -2.47
CA SER A 62 7.92 -11.08 -3.15
C SER A 62 9.14 -11.24 -2.21
N ARG A 63 9.04 -10.73 -0.98
CA ARG A 63 10.06 -10.75 0.07
C ARG A 63 9.66 -11.58 1.29
N ALA A 64 8.45 -12.15 1.31
CA ALA A 64 7.91 -12.85 2.48
C ALA A 64 8.67 -14.14 2.85
N ALA A 65 9.32 -14.79 1.87
CA ALA A 65 10.15 -15.99 2.09
C ALA A 65 11.40 -15.71 2.96
N LEU A 66 11.74 -14.45 3.22
CA LEU A 66 12.86 -14.04 4.07
C LEU A 66 12.51 -14.05 5.57
N SER A 67 11.47 -14.77 6.00
CA SER A 67 11.03 -14.80 7.40
C SER A 67 12.11 -15.36 8.33
N GLY A 68 12.81 -14.48 9.05
CA GLY A 68 13.94 -14.78 9.96
C GLY A 68 14.67 -13.49 10.37
N PRO A 69 15.74 -13.57 11.18
CA PRO A 69 16.61 -12.41 11.44
C PRO A 69 17.16 -11.87 10.11
N GLY A 70 16.84 -10.61 9.77
CA GLY A 70 17.14 -10.02 8.45
C GLY A 70 16.01 -10.13 7.42
N GLY A 71 14.81 -10.52 7.85
CA GLY A 71 13.62 -10.58 6.99
C GLY A 71 13.07 -9.24 6.54
N PHE A 72 11.95 -9.28 5.82
CA PHE A 72 11.34 -8.10 5.22
C PHE A 72 11.18 -6.94 6.21
N SER A 73 11.61 -5.74 5.78
CA SER A 73 11.48 -4.50 6.51
C SER A 73 11.19 -3.37 5.54
N TYR A 74 10.08 -2.65 5.75
CA TYR A 74 9.74 -1.49 4.92
C TYR A 74 10.84 -0.43 4.91
N TYR A 75 11.64 -0.31 5.99
CA TYR A 75 12.71 0.67 6.10
C TYR A 75 13.80 0.51 5.03
N ASP A 76 13.97 -0.70 4.47
CA ASP A 76 14.93 -0.97 3.39
C ASP A 76 14.35 -0.65 2.00
N HIS A 77 13.04 -0.39 1.93
CA HIS A 77 12.30 -0.18 0.69
C HIS A 77 11.77 1.25 0.53
N VAL A 78 11.94 2.09 1.54
CA VAL A 78 11.54 3.51 1.50
C VAL A 78 12.74 4.45 1.69
N CYS A 79 12.59 5.73 1.36
CA CYS A 79 13.73 6.66 1.29
C CYS A 79 13.47 8.12 1.71
N LEU A 80 12.23 8.54 1.90
CA LEU A 80 11.91 9.90 2.39
C LEU A 80 11.92 9.95 3.93
N PRO A 81 12.01 11.15 4.54
CA PRO A 81 11.85 11.31 5.99
C PRO A 81 10.53 10.70 6.53
N GLU A 82 9.47 10.82 5.74
CA GLU A 82 8.16 10.22 5.96
C GLU A 82 7.64 9.63 4.65
N ASN A 83 7.23 8.36 4.71
CA ASN A 83 6.81 7.55 3.57
C ASN A 83 5.42 6.99 3.87
N GLU A 84 4.67 6.68 2.82
CA GLU A 84 3.27 6.29 2.98
C GLU A 84 2.84 5.25 1.95
N LYS A 85 2.16 4.22 2.42
CA LYS A 85 1.32 3.33 1.62
C LYS A 85 -0.12 3.59 2.02
N ASP A 86 -0.92 4.11 1.10
CA ASP A 86 -2.34 4.36 1.31
C ASP A 86 -3.15 3.60 0.27
N LEU A 87 -3.86 2.57 0.71
CA LEU A 87 -4.63 1.67 -0.14
C LEU A 87 -6.11 1.75 0.22
N THR A 88 -6.93 2.10 -0.76
CA THR A 88 -8.37 1.87 -0.74
C THR A 88 -8.67 0.54 -1.44
N TRP A 89 -9.49 -0.32 -0.82
CA TRP A 89 -9.80 -1.65 -1.31
C TRP A 89 -11.22 -2.08 -0.90
N SER A 90 -11.83 -3.00 -1.64
CA SER A 90 -13.13 -3.57 -1.31
C SER A 90 -13.04 -5.06 -0.96
N HIS A 91 -13.93 -5.49 -0.08
CA HIS A 91 -14.12 -6.89 0.28
C HIS A 91 -15.52 -7.09 0.85
N GLU A 92 -16.22 -8.14 0.40
CA GLU A 92 -17.56 -8.51 0.90
C GLU A 92 -18.55 -7.34 0.89
N GLY A 93 -18.55 -6.55 -0.19
CA GLY A 93 -19.46 -5.43 -0.38
C GLY A 93 -19.13 -4.17 0.43
N ARG A 94 -18.02 -4.16 1.18
CA ARG A 94 -17.57 -3.00 1.98
C ARG A 94 -16.28 -2.42 1.41
N CYS A 95 -16.11 -1.10 1.59
CA CYS A 95 -14.90 -0.38 1.21
C CYS A 95 -14.06 -0.07 2.46
N TYR A 96 -12.75 -0.23 2.31
CA TYR A 96 -11.77 -0.08 3.35
C TYR A 96 -10.62 0.81 2.91
N ARG A 97 -9.97 1.48 3.87
CA ARG A 97 -8.73 2.22 3.66
C ARG A 97 -7.68 1.77 4.66
N SER A 98 -6.59 1.22 4.15
CA SER A 98 -5.39 0.85 4.92
C SER A 98 -4.30 1.88 4.66
N GLN A 99 -3.90 2.59 5.71
CA GLN A 99 -2.87 3.62 5.65
C GLN A 99 -1.69 3.20 6.52
N VAL A 100 -0.49 3.20 5.94
CA VAL A 100 0.76 2.85 6.62
C VAL A 100 1.74 4.00 6.46
N VAL A 101 2.14 4.60 7.58
CA VAL A 101 3.12 5.68 7.62
C VAL A 101 4.44 5.14 8.16
N ILE A 102 5.52 5.33 7.41
CA ILE A 102 6.86 4.83 7.74
C ILE A 102 7.81 6.02 7.87
N ARG A 103 8.28 6.28 9.08
CA ARG A 103 9.15 7.41 9.42
C ARG A 103 10.60 6.96 9.52
N LEU A 104 11.47 7.65 8.78
CA LEU A 104 12.93 7.46 8.82
C LEU A 104 13.65 8.60 9.56
N ASN A 105 12.98 9.74 9.78
CA ASN A 105 13.57 10.86 10.50
C ASN A 105 13.62 10.56 12.01
N GLY A 106 14.83 10.45 12.56
CA GLY A 106 15.04 10.07 13.96
C GLY A 106 14.83 8.58 14.20
N ARG A 107 14.08 8.22 15.26
CA ARG A 107 13.80 6.81 15.56
C ARG A 107 12.82 6.25 14.52
N ARG A 108 13.22 5.18 13.84
CA ARG A 108 12.37 4.42 12.92
C ARG A 108 11.04 4.07 13.57
N LYS A 109 9.93 4.44 12.93
CA LYS A 109 8.56 4.19 13.40
C LYS A 109 7.67 3.81 12.22
N THR A 110 6.79 2.83 12.46
CA THR A 110 5.69 2.47 11.56
C THR A 110 4.38 2.67 12.29
N GLU A 111 3.44 3.35 11.65
CA GLU A 111 2.06 3.55 12.10
C GLU A 111 1.14 2.94 11.06
N ALA A 112 0.13 2.18 11.48
CA ALA A 112 -0.81 1.53 10.59
C ALA A 112 -2.23 1.82 11.06
N TYR A 113 -3.10 2.19 10.13
CA TYR A 113 -4.48 2.57 10.37
C TYR A 113 -5.39 1.81 9.41
N LEU A 114 -6.54 1.39 9.91
CA LEU A 114 -7.57 0.72 9.13
C LEU A 114 -8.91 1.43 9.33
N HIS A 115 -9.54 1.82 8.22
CA HIS A 115 -10.84 2.48 8.21
C HIS A 115 -11.81 1.71 7.31
N ALA A 116 -13.09 1.77 7.63
CA ALA A 116 -14.18 1.35 6.76
C ALA A 116 -14.97 2.57 6.30
N LEU A 117 -15.49 2.53 5.07
CA LEU A 117 -16.42 3.54 4.57
C LEU A 117 -17.79 3.31 5.19
N SER A 118 -18.36 4.33 5.82
CA SER A 118 -19.72 4.29 6.35
C SER A 118 -20.76 4.49 5.25
N ASP A 119 -22.02 4.15 5.55
CA ASP A 119 -23.16 4.39 4.64
C ASP A 119 -23.37 5.89 4.36
N GLU A 120 -22.90 6.76 5.26
CA GLU A 120 -22.90 8.22 5.11
C GLU A 120 -21.74 8.72 4.22
N GLY A 121 -20.92 7.83 3.67
CA GLY A 121 -19.77 8.17 2.81
C GLY A 121 -18.54 8.67 3.59
N GLN A 122 -18.42 8.38 4.88
CA GLN A 122 -17.31 8.84 5.72
C GLN A 122 -16.37 7.69 6.09
N TRP A 123 -15.06 7.93 6.06
CA TRP A 123 -14.09 6.97 6.58
C TRP A 123 -14.09 6.96 8.10
N ARG A 124 -14.40 5.81 8.71
CA ARG A 124 -14.39 5.62 10.16
C ARG A 124 -13.38 4.54 10.56
N PRO A 125 -12.61 4.73 11.65
CA PRO A 125 -11.72 3.68 12.15
C PRO A 125 -12.49 2.39 12.39
N ILE A 126 -11.88 1.25 12.07
CA ILE A 126 -12.45 -0.04 12.46
C ILE A 126 -12.20 -0.25 13.94
N CYS A 127 -13.26 -0.51 14.68
CA CYS A 127 -13.18 -1.08 16.02
C CYS A 127 -13.66 -2.52 15.92
N LEU A 128 -12.83 -3.47 16.36
CA LEU A 128 -13.26 -4.86 16.51
C LEU A 128 -14.12 -4.99 17.78
N ASP A 129 -15.00 -5.99 17.80
CA ASP A 129 -15.92 -6.24 18.93
C ASP A 129 -15.17 -6.50 20.25
N ASP A 130 -13.90 -6.91 20.17
CA ASP A 130 -13.00 -7.10 21.30
C ASP A 130 -12.39 -5.79 21.84
N GLY A 131 -12.77 -4.64 21.28
CA GLY A 131 -12.32 -3.31 21.69
C GLY A 131 -10.95 -2.91 21.15
N LEU A 132 -10.33 -3.71 20.28
CA LEU A 132 -9.12 -3.30 19.57
C LEU A 132 -9.48 -2.30 18.46
N VAL A 133 -8.81 -1.14 18.50
CA VAL A 133 -8.86 -0.05 17.52
C VAL A 133 -7.51 0.08 16.85
#